data_AF-A0A2T0V6P5-F1
#
_entry.id   AF-A0A2T0V6P5-F1
#
_cell.length_a   1.000
_cell.length_b   1.000
_cell.length_c   1.000
_cell.angle_alpha   90.00
_cell.angle_beta   90.00
_cell.angle_gamma   90.00
#
_symmetry.space_group_name_H-M   'P 1'
#
loop_
_entity.id
_entity.type
_entity.pdbx_description
1 polymer ?
#
loop_
_entity_poly.entity_id
_entity_poly.type
_entity_poly.pdbx_seq_one_letter_code
_entity_poly.pdbx_strand_id
1 'polypeptide(L)'
;MAITRTNGLSLFAILGVAGLILTGCSSSDDTDTNAGNGGASSSPSAEAEPAEEQSVEEACSVLIEGVTEMQTALSENTALQTDPAAAAAAYKEVVALFEANSAKVSNEEVKPAADKIGAVFATFGETMDAAATDPASVDPQAITDYTTDLQEATGELDDVCGA
;
A
#
# COMPACT_ATOMS: atom_id res chain seq x y z
N MET A 1 29.85 -27.45 23.36
CA MET A 1 29.91 -26.07 22.83
C MET A 1 28.68 -25.35 23.32
N ALA A 2 28.86 -24.37 24.22
CA ALA A 2 27.79 -23.54 24.76
C ALA A 2 27.78 -22.22 23.99
N ILE A 3 26.62 -21.83 23.45
CA ILE A 3 26.41 -20.51 22.83
C ILE A 3 25.55 -19.70 23.81
N THR A 4 26.17 -18.67 24.37
CA THR A 4 25.61 -17.77 25.38
C THR A 4 24.58 -16.84 24.74
N ARG A 5 23.36 -16.80 25.29
CA ARG A 5 22.36 -15.74 25.05
C ARG A 5 22.79 -14.46 25.77
N THR A 6 22.68 -13.31 25.12
CA THR A 6 22.71 -12.01 25.81
C THR A 6 21.54 -11.16 25.33
N ASN A 7 20.64 -10.87 26.27
CA ASN A 7 19.54 -9.93 26.16
C ASN A 7 20.07 -8.49 26.01
N GLY A 8 19.33 -7.67 25.26
CA GLY A 8 19.44 -6.21 25.30
C GLY A 8 18.13 -5.57 24.88
N LEU A 9 17.21 -5.38 25.83
CA LEU A 9 16.08 -4.46 25.67
C LEU A 9 16.66 -3.05 25.46
N SER A 10 16.43 -2.44 24.30
CA SER A 10 16.54 -0.97 24.16
C SER A 10 15.16 -0.36 24.31
N LEU A 11 14.94 0.23 25.49
CA LEU A 11 13.98 1.30 25.70
C LEU A 11 14.32 2.46 24.73
N PHE A 12 13.41 2.84 23.85
CA PHE A 12 13.37 4.21 23.33
C PHE A 12 12.10 4.87 23.87
N ALA A 13 12.31 5.71 24.88
CA ALA A 13 11.30 6.59 25.43
C ALA A 13 11.27 7.92 24.65
N ILE A 14 10.09 8.24 24.11
CA ILE A 14 9.42 9.55 24.05
C ILE A 14 10.27 10.79 23.69
N LEU A 15 9.93 11.41 22.55
CA LEU A 15 9.93 12.87 22.41
C LEU A 15 8.71 13.29 21.58
N GLY A 16 7.74 13.91 22.25
CA GLY A 16 6.68 14.65 21.59
C GLY A 16 7.24 15.94 21.00
N VAL A 17 6.85 16.25 19.76
CA VAL A 17 6.99 17.58 19.18
C VAL A 17 5.59 18.07 18.81
N ALA A 18 5.09 18.95 19.67
CA ALA A 18 4.00 19.86 19.36
C ALA A 18 4.39 20.77 18.17
N GLY A 19 3.39 21.19 17.42
CA GLY A 19 3.51 21.77 16.08
C GLY A 19 4.48 22.95 15.92
N LEU A 20 4.95 23.06 14.67
CA LEU A 20 5.61 24.24 14.11
C LEU A 20 4.92 24.63 12.80
N ILE A 21 3.90 25.48 12.95
CA ILE A 21 3.69 26.76 12.25
C ILE A 21 3.94 26.80 10.74
N LEU A 22 2.83 26.95 10.00
CA LEU A 22 2.74 27.56 8.68
C LEU A 22 3.52 28.88 8.61
N THR A 23 4.59 28.90 7.82
CA THR A 23 5.20 30.08 7.20
C THR A 23 5.60 29.66 5.79
N GLY A 24 5.34 30.33 4.69
CA GLY A 24 4.70 31.59 4.39
C GLY A 24 4.94 31.79 2.88
N CYS A 25 3.86 31.84 2.11
CA CYS A 25 3.84 32.20 0.70
C CYS A 25 4.21 33.69 0.57
N SER A 26 5.19 34.03 -0.27
CA SER A 26 5.51 35.42 -0.60
C SER A 26 4.52 35.96 -1.63
N SER A 27 3.66 36.90 -1.23
CA SER A 27 3.33 38.11 -2.02
C SER A 27 2.48 39.07 -1.20
N SER A 28 3.04 40.26 -0.97
CA SER A 28 2.36 41.50 -0.54
C SER A 28 1.44 42.01 -1.67
N ASP A 29 0.49 42.96 -1.53
CA ASP A 29 0.32 44.06 -0.58
C ASP A 29 -1.12 44.64 -0.70
N ASP A 30 -1.48 45.53 0.24
CA ASP A 30 -2.49 46.60 0.20
C ASP A 30 -3.99 46.42 0.57
N THR A 31 -4.28 46.74 1.84
CA THR A 31 -5.03 47.93 2.33
C THR A 31 -6.52 48.21 2.00
N ASP A 32 -7.25 48.51 3.10
CA ASP A 32 -8.41 49.42 3.31
C ASP A 32 -9.87 48.88 3.42
N THR A 33 -10.36 48.93 4.66
CA THR A 33 -11.62 49.55 5.14
C THR A 33 -12.89 49.49 4.28
N ASN A 34 -13.96 48.83 4.75
CA ASN A 34 -15.23 49.52 5.08
C ASN A 34 -16.29 48.62 5.74
N ALA A 35 -17.11 49.24 6.59
CA ALA A 35 -18.33 48.72 7.19
C ALA A 35 -19.54 48.78 6.21
N GLY A 36 -20.51 47.88 6.41
CA GLY A 36 -21.85 47.94 5.79
C GLY A 36 -22.35 46.54 5.39
N ASN A 37 -23.18 45.88 6.18
CA ASN A 37 -24.66 45.94 6.14
C ASN A 37 -25.28 45.50 4.80
N GLY A 38 -26.08 44.44 4.85
CA GLY A 38 -27.17 44.20 3.89
C GLY A 38 -27.25 42.75 3.45
N GLY A 39 -28.32 42.09 3.87
CA GLY A 39 -28.58 40.68 3.56
C GLY A 39 -29.17 40.42 2.18
N ALA A 40 -29.84 39.26 2.12
CA ALA A 40 -30.52 38.58 1.01
C ALA A 40 -29.60 37.63 0.23
N SER A 41 -29.56 36.35 0.58
CA SER A 41 -30.57 35.29 0.38
C SER A 41 -30.40 34.58 -0.97
N SER A 42 -30.06 33.29 -0.82
CA SER A 42 -30.41 32.16 -1.67
C SER A 42 -29.65 32.01 -2.99
N SER A 43 -28.67 31.11 -3.00
CA SER A 43 -28.90 29.70 -3.36
C SER A 43 -27.61 28.90 -3.08
N PRO A 44 -27.55 27.98 -2.11
CA PRO A 44 -26.51 26.98 -2.14
C PRO A 44 -26.82 26.06 -3.31
N SER A 45 -26.15 26.29 -4.44
CA SER A 45 -25.86 25.21 -5.36
C SER A 45 -25.22 24.11 -4.52
N ALA A 46 -25.74 22.89 -4.57
CA ALA A 46 -25.09 21.75 -3.97
C ALA A 46 -23.74 21.59 -4.66
N GLU A 47 -22.72 22.25 -4.11
CA GLU A 47 -21.33 21.80 -4.20
C GLU A 47 -21.38 20.37 -3.72
N ALA A 48 -21.10 19.44 -4.63
CA ALA A 48 -20.81 18.07 -4.25
C ALA A 48 -19.77 18.17 -3.14
N GLU A 49 -20.10 17.65 -1.97
CA GLU A 49 -19.12 17.47 -0.90
C GLU A 49 -17.88 16.85 -1.56
N PRO A 50 -16.68 17.41 -1.38
CA PRO A 50 -15.48 16.71 -1.79
C PRO A 50 -15.59 15.35 -1.12
N ALA A 51 -15.65 14.29 -1.93
CA ALA A 51 -15.51 12.94 -1.40
C ALA A 51 -14.25 12.99 -0.54
N GLU A 52 -14.34 12.60 0.73
CA GLU A 52 -13.16 12.56 1.59
C GLU A 52 -12.12 11.67 0.90
N GLU A 53 -11.14 12.31 0.25
CA GLU A 53 -10.06 11.63 -0.44
C GLU A 53 -9.26 10.93 0.65
N GLN A 54 -9.12 9.61 0.51
CA GLN A 54 -8.31 8.80 1.42
C GLN A 54 -6.92 9.42 1.50
N SER A 55 -6.41 9.63 2.71
CA SER A 55 -5.05 10.13 2.89
C SER A 55 -4.02 9.09 2.43
N VAL A 56 -2.84 9.55 2.02
CA VAL A 56 -1.72 8.66 1.63
C VAL A 56 -1.42 7.66 2.74
N GLU A 57 -1.37 8.14 3.99
CA GLU A 57 -1.02 7.33 5.15
C GLU A 57 -2.06 6.22 5.43
N GLU A 58 -3.34 6.53 5.24
CA GLU A 58 -4.43 5.56 5.40
C GLU A 58 -4.43 4.52 4.27
N ALA A 59 -4.19 4.96 3.02
CA ALA A 59 -4.03 4.09 1.86
C ALA A 59 -2.83 3.13 2.03
N CYS A 60 -1.70 3.65 2.47
CA CYS A 60 -0.50 2.87 2.76
C CYS A 60 -0.74 1.86 3.89
N SER A 61 -1.43 2.26 4.96
CA SER A 61 -1.78 1.36 6.07
C SER A 61 -2.61 0.17 5.58
N VAL A 62 -3.61 0.40 4.71
CA VAL A 62 -4.42 -0.67 4.13
C VAL A 62 -3.57 -1.69 3.36
N LEU A 63 -2.59 -1.22 2.57
CA LEU A 63 -1.70 -2.11 1.82
C LEU A 63 -0.74 -2.88 2.73
N ILE A 64 -0.15 -2.21 3.72
CA ILE A 64 0.78 -2.83 4.68
C ILE A 64 0.06 -3.90 5.52
N GLU A 65 -1.17 -3.62 5.97
CA GLU A 65 -2.02 -4.58 6.65
C GLU A 65 -2.33 -5.78 5.74
N GLY A 66 -2.70 -5.52 4.49
CA GLY A 66 -2.92 -6.57 3.49
C GLY A 66 -1.67 -7.46 3.28
N VAL A 67 -0.49 -6.86 3.16
CA VAL A 67 0.79 -7.61 3.05
C VAL A 67 1.09 -8.42 4.30
N THR A 68 0.75 -7.91 5.48
CA THR A 68 0.90 -8.64 6.74
C THR A 68 -0.05 -9.84 6.80
N GLU A 69 -1.31 -9.66 6.42
CA GLU A 69 -2.31 -10.74 6.34
C GLU A 69 -1.88 -11.83 5.34
N MET A 70 -1.36 -11.44 4.17
CA MET A 70 -0.81 -12.39 3.19
C MET A 70 0.35 -13.21 3.76
N GLN A 71 1.29 -12.57 4.45
CA GLN A 71 2.41 -13.26 5.10
C GLN A 71 1.90 -14.24 6.17
N THR A 72 0.90 -13.84 6.97
CA THR A 72 0.27 -14.73 7.94
C THR A 72 -0.38 -15.93 7.25
N ALA A 73 -1.21 -15.71 6.23
CA ALA A 73 -1.88 -16.77 5.48
C ALA A 73 -0.87 -17.77 4.88
N LEU A 74 0.22 -17.28 4.28
CA LEU A 74 1.30 -18.12 3.76
C LEU A 74 2.03 -18.89 4.87
N SER A 75 2.37 -18.23 5.98
CA SER A 75 3.12 -18.85 7.07
C SER A 75 2.34 -19.94 7.82
N GLU A 76 1.02 -19.80 7.94
CA GLU A 76 0.14 -20.79 8.57
C GLU A 76 -0.13 -21.99 7.66
N ASN A 77 0.06 -21.83 6.34
CA ASN A 77 -0.19 -22.87 5.37
C ASN A 77 1.03 -23.81 5.22
N THR A 78 1.11 -24.80 6.12
CA THR A 78 2.17 -25.82 6.09
C THR A 78 2.16 -26.71 4.83
N ALA A 79 1.05 -26.77 4.08
CA ALA A 79 0.93 -27.59 2.89
C ALA A 79 1.75 -27.06 1.69
N LEU A 80 2.11 -25.77 1.70
CA LEU A 80 2.93 -25.10 0.68
C LEU A 80 4.23 -25.85 0.35
N GLN A 81 4.84 -26.51 1.34
CA GLN A 81 6.15 -27.17 1.18
C GLN A 81 6.06 -28.59 0.60
N THR A 82 4.88 -29.20 0.65
CA THR A 82 4.71 -30.63 0.32
C THR A 82 3.70 -30.89 -0.79
N ASP A 83 2.87 -29.90 -1.12
CA ASP A 83 1.82 -30.01 -2.13
C ASP A 83 1.85 -28.80 -3.08
N PRO A 84 2.32 -28.97 -4.33
CA PRO A 84 2.38 -27.89 -5.31
C PRO A 84 1.00 -27.36 -5.72
N ALA A 85 -0.06 -28.18 -5.65
CA ALA A 85 -1.42 -27.72 -5.92
C ALA A 85 -1.95 -26.84 -4.77
N ALA A 86 -1.64 -27.21 -3.52
CA ALA A 86 -1.94 -26.36 -2.37
C ALA A 86 -1.14 -25.05 -2.42
N ALA A 87 0.10 -25.08 -2.91
CA ALA A 87 0.91 -23.89 -3.13
C ALA A 87 0.31 -22.93 -4.15
N ALA A 88 -0.13 -23.44 -5.31
CA ALA A 88 -0.81 -22.63 -6.32
C ALA A 88 -2.12 -22.03 -5.78
N ALA A 89 -2.90 -22.81 -5.02
CA ALA A 89 -4.15 -22.33 -4.42
C ALA A 89 -3.92 -21.22 -3.37
N ALA A 90 -2.94 -21.40 -2.48
CA ALA A 90 -2.58 -20.38 -1.50
C ALA A 90 -2.03 -19.11 -2.16
N TYR A 91 -1.28 -19.25 -3.25
CA TYR A 91 -0.80 -18.10 -4.01
C TYR A 91 -1.95 -17.32 -4.65
N LYS A 92 -2.96 -18.00 -5.20
CA LYS A 92 -4.20 -17.35 -5.68
C LYS A 92 -4.96 -16.62 -4.59
N GLU A 93 -5.00 -17.19 -3.39
CA GLU A 93 -5.63 -16.54 -2.24
C GLU A 93 -4.89 -15.26 -1.85
N VAL A 94 -3.55 -15.28 -1.86
CA VAL A 94 -2.69 -14.10 -1.68
C VAL A 94 -2.96 -13.04 -2.74
N VAL A 95 -3.01 -13.41 -4.03
CA VAL A 95 -3.35 -12.48 -5.13
C VAL A 95 -4.72 -11.84 -4.89
N ALA A 96 -5.74 -12.64 -4.57
CA ALA A 96 -7.09 -12.16 -4.31
C ALA A 96 -7.16 -11.24 -3.08
N LEU A 97 -6.39 -11.54 -2.03
CA LEU A 97 -6.32 -10.72 -0.82
C LEU A 97 -5.63 -9.39 -1.09
N PHE A 98 -4.58 -9.39 -1.91
CA PHE A 98 -3.94 -8.16 -2.36
C PHE A 98 -4.88 -7.32 -3.22
N GLU A 99 -5.55 -7.91 -4.22
CA GLU A 99 -6.52 -7.22 -5.06
C GLU A 99 -7.66 -6.61 -4.24
N ALA A 100 -8.17 -7.35 -3.25
CA ALA A 100 -9.21 -6.86 -2.35
C ALA A 100 -8.75 -5.67 -1.49
N ASN A 101 -7.47 -5.63 -1.09
CA ASN A 101 -6.91 -4.49 -0.35
C ASN A 101 -6.56 -3.32 -1.26
N SER A 102 -6.00 -3.56 -2.45
CA SER A 102 -5.78 -2.53 -3.47
C SER A 102 -7.09 -1.86 -3.91
N ALA A 103 -8.20 -2.62 -3.98
CA ALA A 103 -9.52 -2.07 -4.28
C ALA A 103 -10.06 -1.11 -3.20
N LYS A 104 -9.54 -1.16 -1.97
CA LYS A 104 -9.86 -0.21 -0.89
C LYS A 104 -8.98 1.05 -0.95
N VAL A 105 -7.94 1.05 -1.80
CA VAL A 105 -7.10 2.22 -2.02
C VAL A 105 -7.78 3.11 -3.05
N SER A 106 -8.19 4.30 -2.62
CA SER A 106 -8.76 5.34 -3.48
C SER A 106 -7.83 6.55 -3.63
N ASN A 107 -6.77 6.64 -2.82
CA ASN A 107 -5.77 7.71 -2.92
C ASN A 107 -5.04 7.66 -4.28
N GLU A 108 -5.05 8.75 -5.04
CA GLU A 108 -4.48 8.80 -6.39
C GLU A 108 -2.95 8.67 -6.44
N GLU A 109 -2.25 8.95 -5.34
CA GLU A 109 -0.80 8.83 -5.25
C GLU A 109 -0.37 7.38 -4.95
N VAL A 110 -1.11 6.68 -4.09
CA VAL A 110 -0.83 5.29 -3.68
C VAL A 110 -1.41 4.27 -4.66
N LYS A 111 -2.55 4.57 -5.28
CA LYS A 111 -3.27 3.64 -6.15
C LYS A 111 -2.43 3.10 -7.33
N PRO A 112 -1.63 3.90 -8.06
CA PRO A 112 -0.81 3.39 -9.15
C PRO A 112 0.21 2.34 -8.70
N ALA A 113 0.87 2.57 -7.56
CA ALA A 113 1.81 1.61 -6.97
C ALA A 113 1.09 0.32 -6.54
N ALA A 114 -0.07 0.46 -5.89
CA ALA A 114 -0.92 -0.66 -5.51
C ALA A 114 -1.35 -1.49 -6.74
N ASP A 115 -1.84 -0.84 -7.80
CA ASP A 115 -2.29 -1.49 -9.03
C ASP A 115 -1.12 -2.22 -9.73
N LYS A 116 0.09 -1.64 -9.72
CA LYS A 116 1.29 -2.27 -10.29
C LYS A 116 1.66 -3.55 -9.54
N ILE A 117 1.71 -3.51 -8.20
CA ILE A 117 1.97 -4.70 -7.38
C ILE A 117 0.92 -5.78 -7.65
N GLY A 118 -0.36 -5.40 -7.78
CA GLY A 118 -1.45 -6.32 -8.09
C GLY A 118 -1.26 -7.01 -9.45
N ALA A 119 -0.86 -6.26 -10.46
CA ALA A 119 -0.56 -6.81 -11.80
C ALA A 119 0.62 -7.79 -11.78
N VAL A 120 1.66 -7.51 -10.99
CA VAL A 120 2.81 -8.41 -10.81
C VAL A 120 2.38 -9.72 -10.15
N PHE A 121 1.57 -9.64 -9.10
CA PHE A 121 1.01 -10.82 -8.42
C PHE A 121 0.11 -11.65 -9.36
N ALA A 122 -0.76 -11.01 -10.13
CA ALA A 122 -1.63 -11.69 -11.08
C ALA A 122 -0.82 -12.45 -12.14
N THR A 123 0.19 -11.81 -12.74
CA THR A 123 1.08 -12.41 -13.75
C THR A 123 1.81 -13.65 -13.23
N PHE A 124 2.28 -13.60 -11.97
CA PHE A 124 2.94 -14.75 -11.37
C PHE A 124 1.95 -15.85 -10.95
N GLY A 125 0.74 -15.48 -10.51
CA GLY A 125 -0.35 -16.42 -10.29
C GLY A 125 -0.69 -17.22 -11.55
N GLU A 126 -0.74 -16.57 -12.71
CA GLU A 126 -0.92 -17.23 -14.01
C GLU A 126 0.25 -18.17 -14.35
N THR A 127 1.49 -17.75 -14.06
CA THR A 127 2.69 -18.59 -14.24
C THR A 127 2.64 -19.85 -13.36
N MET A 128 2.18 -19.73 -12.11
CA MET A 128 2.01 -20.85 -11.19
C MET A 128 0.90 -21.80 -11.64
N ASP A 129 -0.19 -21.30 -12.21
CA ASP A 129 -1.26 -22.12 -12.77
C ASP A 129 -0.81 -22.89 -14.01
N ALA A 130 -0.03 -22.24 -14.88
CA ALA A 130 0.60 -22.88 -16.02
C ALA A 130 1.56 -23.98 -15.55
N ALA A 131 2.39 -23.70 -14.52
CA ALA A 131 3.30 -24.67 -13.91
C ALA A 131 2.58 -25.89 -13.32
N ALA A 132 1.43 -25.68 -12.67
CA ALA A 132 0.64 -26.75 -12.08
C ALA A 132 0.02 -27.67 -13.16
N THR A 133 -0.26 -27.12 -14.34
CA THR A 133 -0.86 -27.87 -15.46
C THR A 133 0.20 -28.55 -16.32
N ASP A 134 1.29 -27.84 -16.64
CA ASP A 134 2.43 -28.34 -17.40
C ASP A 134 3.75 -27.75 -16.83
N PRO A 135 4.42 -28.45 -15.91
CA PRO A 135 5.65 -27.98 -15.30
C PRO A 135 6.80 -27.73 -16.28
N ALA A 136 6.78 -28.36 -17.47
CA ALA A 136 7.80 -28.17 -18.49
C ALA A 136 7.61 -26.88 -19.30
N SER A 137 6.44 -26.24 -19.18
CA SER A 137 6.09 -25.00 -19.87
C SER A 137 6.53 -23.74 -19.13
N VAL A 138 7.02 -23.87 -17.89
CA VAL A 138 7.43 -22.74 -17.06
C VAL A 138 8.62 -22.03 -17.68
N ASP A 139 8.45 -20.73 -17.95
CA ASP A 139 9.54 -19.86 -18.41
C ASP A 139 10.38 -19.38 -17.21
N PRO A 140 11.66 -19.74 -17.11
CA PRO A 140 12.54 -19.25 -16.06
C PRO A 140 12.73 -17.72 -16.09
N GLN A 141 12.55 -17.08 -17.25
CA GLN A 141 12.58 -15.62 -17.36
C GLN A 141 11.37 -14.99 -16.66
N ALA A 142 10.17 -15.55 -16.80
CA ALA A 142 8.98 -15.03 -16.12
C ALA A 142 9.14 -14.96 -14.59
N ILE A 143 9.84 -15.92 -13.98
CA ILE A 143 10.14 -15.90 -12.54
C ILE A 143 11.13 -14.78 -12.19
N THR A 144 12.13 -14.56 -13.05
CA THR A 144 13.13 -13.49 -12.87
C THR A 144 12.48 -12.12 -13.03
N ASP A 145 11.66 -11.95 -14.06
CA ASP A 145 10.92 -10.73 -14.37
C ASP A 145 9.95 -10.40 -13.23
N TYR A 146 9.16 -11.37 -12.75
CA TYR A 146 8.32 -11.20 -11.57
C TYR A 146 9.11 -10.67 -10.36
N THR A 147 10.30 -11.22 -10.12
CA THR A 147 11.12 -10.83 -8.96
C THR A 147 11.65 -9.40 -9.12
N THR A 148 12.01 -8.99 -10.34
CA THR A 148 12.43 -7.61 -10.66
C THR A 148 11.24 -6.65 -10.55
N ASP A 149 10.12 -6.97 -11.19
CA ASP A 149 8.93 -6.12 -11.22
C ASP A 149 8.35 -5.93 -9.83
N LEU A 150 8.38 -6.97 -8.98
CA LEU A 150 7.94 -6.88 -7.59
C LEU A 150 8.86 -5.94 -6.80
N GLN A 151 10.18 -6.02 -6.99
CA GLN A 151 11.14 -5.13 -6.32
C GLN A 151 10.93 -3.67 -6.75
N GLU A 152 10.73 -3.43 -8.05
CA GLU A 152 10.44 -2.09 -8.55
C GLU A 152 9.11 -1.55 -8.01
N ALA A 153 8.06 -2.37 -8.04
CA ALA A 153 6.74 -1.97 -7.55
C ALA A 153 6.72 -1.74 -6.03
N THR A 154 7.48 -2.52 -5.27
CA THR A 154 7.66 -2.29 -3.83
C THR A 154 8.46 -1.03 -3.56
N GLY A 155 9.53 -0.76 -4.33
CA GLY A 155 10.30 0.48 -4.20
C GLY A 155 9.48 1.73 -4.51
N GLU A 156 8.60 1.68 -5.52
CA GLU A 156 7.65 2.75 -5.81
C GLU A 156 6.64 2.94 -4.66
N LEU A 157 6.19 1.86 -4.04
CA LEU A 157 5.33 1.93 -2.85
C LEU A 157 6.07 2.55 -1.66
N ASP A 158 7.33 2.18 -1.42
CA ASP A 158 8.16 2.74 -0.35
C ASP A 158 8.39 4.25 -0.56
N ASP A 159 8.63 4.68 -1.81
CA ASP A 159 8.79 6.10 -2.15
C ASP A 159 7.54 6.94 -1.83
N VAL A 160 6.33 6.36 -2.00
CA VAL A 160 5.06 7.05 -1.72
C VAL A 160 4.69 6.95 -0.23
N CYS A 161 4.89 5.78 0.37
CA CYS A 161 4.48 5.50 1.75
C CYS A 161 5.50 5.89 2.81
N GLY A 162 6.74 6.22 2.42
CA GLY A 162 7.81 6.61 3.34
C GLY A 162 8.21 5.54 4.36
N ALA A 163 8.00 4.26 4.01
CA ALA A 163 8.30 3.11 4.84
C ALA A 163 9.79 2.79 4.91
#